data_AF-A0A5A9YWD8-F1
#
_entry.id   AF-A0A5A9YWD8-F1
#
_cell.length_a   1.000
_cell.length_b   1.000
_cell.length_c   1.000
_cell.angle_alpha   90.00
_cell.angle_beta   90.00
_cell.angle_gamma   90.00
#
_symmetry.space_group_name_H-M   'P 1'
#
loop_
_entity.id
_entity.type
_entity.pdbx_description
1 polymer ?
#
loop_
_entity_poly.entity_id
_entity_poly.type
_entity_poly.pdbx_seq_one_letter_code
_entity_poly.pdbx_strand_id
1 'polypeptide(L)'
;MSKQIPVQDVTPPAKGDTNNNDLYAKREKIYTRAFTGIFRRLRMVGGAALFLLYFGTVWLNWSGRQAVWWDLPERKFYIFGATFWPQDFMLLSWLLIVCAFGLFFITVFAGRVWCGYTCPQSVWTWIYMWCEKVTEGDRN
;
A
#
# COMPACT_ATOMS: atom_id res chain seq x y z
N MET A 1 -27.69 -22.12 -0.80
CA MET A 1 -28.22 -20.97 -0.02
C MET A 1 -27.60 -19.67 -0.54
N SER A 2 -28.18 -19.06 -1.57
CA SER A 2 -27.78 -17.72 -2.02
C SER A 2 -28.71 -16.71 -1.36
N LYS A 3 -28.36 -16.28 -0.14
CA LYS A 3 -29.05 -15.20 0.55
C LYS A 3 -28.45 -13.91 -0.01
N GLN A 4 -29.11 -13.32 -0.99
CA GLN A 4 -28.70 -12.02 -1.55
C GLN A 4 -28.59 -11.02 -0.42
N ILE A 5 -27.44 -10.36 -0.34
CA ILE A 5 -27.19 -9.28 0.63
C ILE A 5 -28.15 -8.14 0.28
N PRO A 6 -28.94 -7.62 1.24
CA PRO A 6 -29.81 -6.48 0.97
C PRO A 6 -28.93 -5.28 0.60
N VAL A 7 -28.95 -4.89 -0.67
CA VAL A 7 -28.25 -3.71 -1.15
C VAL A 7 -29.16 -2.51 -0.91
N GLN A 8 -28.79 -1.67 0.05
CA GLN A 8 -29.45 -0.39 0.26
C GLN A 8 -28.77 0.62 -0.66
N ASP A 9 -29.48 1.06 -1.69
CA ASP A 9 -29.00 2.09 -2.60
C ASP A 9 -29.11 3.44 -1.88
N VAL A 10 -27.97 3.96 -1.44
CA VAL A 10 -27.85 5.24 -0.71
C VAL A 10 -27.55 6.41 -1.63
N THR A 11 -27.71 6.21 -2.94
CA THR A 11 -27.47 7.26 -3.94
C THR A 11 -28.41 8.45 -3.67
N PRO A 12 -27.90 9.65 -3.36
CA PRO A 12 -28.74 10.83 -3.20
C PRO A 12 -29.52 11.07 -4.50
N PRO A 13 -30.81 11.42 -4.44
CA PRO A 13 -31.56 11.78 -5.64
C PRO A 13 -30.87 12.98 -6.31
N ALA A 14 -30.63 12.86 -7.62
CA ALA A 14 -29.99 13.92 -8.40
C ALA A 14 -30.75 15.24 -8.19
N LYS A 15 -30.09 16.21 -7.55
CA LYS A 15 -30.65 17.54 -7.33
C LYS A 15 -30.62 18.27 -8.67
N GLY A 16 -31.73 18.22 -9.40
CA GLY A 16 -31.88 18.92 -10.68
C GLY A 16 -31.78 20.43 -10.46
N ASP A 17 -30.67 21.02 -10.89
CA ASP A 17 -30.53 22.48 -10.94
C ASP A 17 -31.28 22.99 -12.17
N THR A 18 -32.29 23.80 -11.91
CA THR A 18 -33.17 24.44 -12.91
C THR A 18 -32.47 25.61 -13.61
N ASN A 19 -31.28 25.41 -14.17
CA ASN A 19 -30.61 26.39 -15.03
C ASN A 19 -29.91 25.72 -16.21
N ASN A 20 -30.41 26.05 -17.39
CA ASN A 20 -30.35 25.26 -18.61
C ASN A 20 -29.06 25.46 -19.42
N ASN A 21 -27.88 25.49 -18.79
CA ASN A 21 -26.60 25.73 -19.50
C ASN A 21 -25.41 24.87 -19.03
N ASP A 22 -25.59 23.94 -18.09
CA ASP A 22 -24.50 23.03 -17.69
C ASP A 22 -24.73 21.62 -18.27
N LEU A 23 -24.08 21.35 -19.40
CA LEU A 23 -24.07 20.03 -20.07
C LEU A 23 -23.23 18.98 -19.31
N TYR A 24 -22.57 19.38 -18.22
CA TYR A 24 -21.75 18.53 -17.39
C TYR A 24 -22.34 18.41 -16.00
N ALA A 25 -22.70 17.18 -15.61
CA ALA A 25 -23.03 16.88 -14.22
C ALA A 25 -21.79 17.14 -13.35
N LYS A 26 -21.91 18.09 -12.41
CA LYS A 26 -20.86 18.38 -11.43
C LYS A 26 -20.52 17.11 -10.66
N ARG A 27 -19.28 16.63 -10.76
CA ARG A 27 -18.83 15.41 -10.09
C ARG A 27 -18.94 15.60 -8.57
N GLU A 28 -19.90 14.91 -7.97
CA GLU A 28 -20.01 14.85 -6.51
C GLU A 28 -18.79 14.08 -5.96
N LYS A 29 -18.13 14.66 -4.95
CA LYS A 29 -16.95 14.03 -4.35
C LYS A 29 -17.42 12.84 -3.52
N ILE A 30 -17.18 11.63 -4.02
CA ILE A 30 -17.47 10.40 -3.30
C ILE A 30 -16.41 10.23 -2.20
N TYR A 31 -16.83 10.40 -0.96
CA TYR A 31 -15.98 10.16 0.21
C TYR A 31 -16.06 8.70 0.63
N THR A 32 -14.92 8.11 0.97
CA THR A 32 -14.89 6.75 1.49
C THR A 32 -15.32 6.75 2.95
N ARG A 33 -16.34 5.95 3.27
CA ARG A 33 -16.82 5.80 4.64
C ARG A 33 -15.76 5.15 5.52
N ALA A 34 -15.56 5.65 6.72
CA ALA A 34 -14.71 4.98 7.70
C ALA A 34 -15.40 3.72 8.22
N PHE A 35 -14.85 2.55 7.91
CA PHE A 35 -15.33 1.27 8.45
C PHE A 35 -14.51 0.85 9.67
N THR A 36 -15.15 0.25 10.67
CA THR A 36 -14.51 -0.37 11.85
C THR A 36 -14.58 -1.89 11.73
N GLY A 37 -13.53 -2.61 12.15
CA GLY A 37 -13.52 -4.08 12.11
C GLY A 37 -12.13 -4.73 12.11
N ILE A 38 -12.13 -6.07 12.15
CA ILE A 38 -10.91 -6.91 12.21
C ILE A 38 -10.04 -6.72 10.96
N PHE A 39 -10.64 -6.66 9.77
CA PHE A 39 -9.93 -6.43 8.51
C PHE A 39 -9.20 -5.07 8.48
N ARG A 40 -9.72 -4.06 9.17
CA ARG A 40 -9.03 -2.76 9.31
C ARG A 40 -7.81 -2.85 10.20
N ARG A 41 -7.89 -3.60 11.31
CA ARG A 41 -6.73 -3.84 12.19
C ARG A 41 -5.64 -4.62 11.47
N LEU A 42 -6.00 -5.67 10.72
CA LEU A 42 -5.04 -6.44 9.91
C LEU A 42 -4.35 -5.55 8.87
N ARG A 43 -5.09 -4.67 8.19
CA ARG A 43 -4.55 -3.68 7.26
C ARG A 43 -3.57 -2.71 7.93
N MET A 44 -3.93 -2.18 9.11
CA MET A 44 -3.04 -1.29 9.87
C MET A 44 -1.77 -1.98 10.31
N VAL A 45 -1.86 -3.22 10.80
CA VAL A 45 -0.68 -4.01 11.20
C VAL A 45 0.22 -4.28 9.99
N GLY A 46 -0.34 -4.65 8.85
CA GLY A 46 0.42 -4.83 7.61
C GLY A 46 1.12 -3.55 7.15
N GLY A 47 0.44 -2.40 7.20
CA GLY A 47 1.04 -1.10 6.90
C GLY A 47 2.14 -0.71 7.89
N ALA A 48 1.90 -0.84 9.19
CA ALA A 48 2.88 -0.55 10.23
C ALA A 48 4.12 -1.42 10.11
N ALA A 49 3.96 -2.71 9.79
CA ALA A 49 5.08 -3.63 9.55
C ALA A 49 5.92 -3.21 8.35
N LEU A 50 5.30 -2.81 7.22
CA LEU A 50 6.01 -2.30 6.05
C LEU A 50 6.77 -1.00 6.35
N PHE A 51 6.17 -0.11 7.13
CA PHE A 51 6.84 1.12 7.57
C PHE A 51 8.03 0.84 8.46
N LEU A 52 7.87 -0.06 9.43
CA LEU A 52 8.95 -0.46 10.31
C LEU A 52 10.09 -1.08 9.50
N LEU A 53 9.78 -1.92 8.51
CA LEU A 53 10.78 -2.49 7.61
C LEU A 53 11.48 -1.41 6.78
N TYR A 54 10.73 -0.48 6.18
CA TYR A 54 11.29 0.60 5.36
C TYR A 54 12.17 1.57 6.16
N PHE A 55 11.67 2.09 7.29
CA PHE A 55 12.47 2.97 8.13
C PHE A 55 13.63 2.20 8.79
N GLY A 56 13.42 0.91 9.09
CA GLY A 56 14.48 0.01 9.54
C GLY A 56 15.61 -0.11 8.53
N THR A 57 15.34 -0.32 7.24
CA THR A 57 16.42 -0.44 6.24
C THR A 57 17.18 0.86 5.99
N VAL A 58 16.52 2.02 6.14
CA VAL A 58 17.14 3.33 5.89
C VAL A 58 17.94 3.84 7.09
N TRP A 59 17.42 3.68 8.31
CA TRP A 59 18.05 4.26 9.51
C TRP A 59 19.02 3.31 10.22
N LEU A 60 18.89 2.00 10.01
CA LEU A 60 19.76 1.05 10.67
C LEU A 60 21.13 1.10 9.97
N ASN A 61 22.13 1.55 10.73
CA ASN A 61 23.50 1.67 10.27
C ASN A 61 24.25 0.42 10.71
N TRP A 62 24.84 -0.31 9.76
CA TRP A 62 25.61 -1.51 10.02
C TRP A 62 27.06 -1.24 9.63
N SER A 63 28.00 -1.37 10.57
CA SER A 63 29.44 -1.14 10.36
C SER A 63 29.82 0.24 9.81
N GLY A 64 29.07 1.30 10.14
CA GLY A 64 29.35 2.67 9.68
C GLY A 64 28.76 3.03 8.31
N ARG A 65 27.94 2.14 7.72
CA ARG A 65 27.26 2.32 6.43
C ARG A 65 25.77 2.00 6.56
N GLN A 66 24.93 2.54 5.68
CA GLN A 66 23.50 2.24 5.66
C GLN A 66 23.27 0.75 5.41
N ALA A 67 22.35 0.12 6.16
CA ALA A 67 22.10 -1.32 6.07
C ALA A 67 21.75 -1.78 4.65
N VAL A 68 20.98 -1.00 3.89
CA VAL A 68 20.81 -1.25 2.45
C VAL A 68 21.43 -0.09 1.69
N TRP A 69 22.64 -0.28 1.18
CA TRP A 69 23.36 0.73 0.40
C TRP A 69 23.65 0.21 -1.02
N TRP A 70 23.08 0.90 -2.00
CA TRP A 70 23.33 0.67 -3.42
C TRP A 70 24.45 1.61 -3.88
N ASP A 71 25.70 1.12 -3.91
CA ASP A 71 26.85 1.87 -4.42
C ASP A 71 26.94 1.68 -5.95
N LEU A 72 26.38 2.64 -6.68
CA LEU A 72 26.40 2.70 -8.15
C LEU A 72 27.82 2.88 -8.74
N PRO A 73 28.68 3.77 -8.19
CA PRO A 73 30.05 3.94 -8.70
C PRO A 73 30.91 2.68 -8.57
N GLU A 74 30.89 2.00 -7.42
CA GLU A 74 31.70 0.78 -7.22
C GLU A 74 30.99 -0.51 -7.65
N ARG A 75 29.71 -0.42 -8.07
CA ARG A 75 28.83 -1.57 -8.38
C ARG A 75 28.79 -2.60 -7.25
N LYS A 76 28.83 -2.11 -6.01
CA LYS A 76 28.75 -2.93 -4.80
C LYS A 76 27.40 -2.71 -4.15
N PHE A 77 26.69 -3.79 -3.89
CA PHE A 77 25.40 -3.73 -3.23
C PHE A 77 25.54 -4.31 -1.83
N TYR A 78 25.33 -3.47 -0.83
CA TYR A 78 25.40 -3.86 0.56
C TYR A 78 23.97 -4.12 1.05
N ILE A 79 23.68 -5.35 1.46
CA ILE A 79 22.39 -5.76 2.05
C ILE A 79 22.67 -6.33 3.44
N PHE A 80 22.46 -5.50 4.46
CA PHE A 80 22.73 -5.70 5.89
C PHE A 80 24.17 -6.10 6.20
N GLY A 81 24.55 -7.36 5.93
CA GLY A 81 25.90 -7.91 6.08
C GLY A 81 26.41 -8.65 4.83
N ALA A 82 25.56 -8.85 3.81
CA ALA A 82 25.96 -9.42 2.54
C ALA A 82 26.48 -8.31 1.62
N THR A 83 27.71 -8.45 1.15
CA THR A 83 28.29 -7.54 0.15
C THR A 83 28.27 -8.24 -1.20
N PHE A 84 27.39 -7.82 -2.10
CA PHE A 84 27.35 -8.34 -3.46
C PHE A 84 28.32 -7.57 -4.33
N TRP A 85 29.30 -8.30 -4.86
CA TRP A 85 30.19 -7.82 -5.91
C TRP A 85 29.57 -8.06 -7.29
N PRO A 86 30.08 -7.42 -8.36
CA PRO A 86 29.59 -7.63 -9.72
C PRO A 86 29.55 -9.10 -10.16
N GLN A 87 30.47 -9.93 -9.67
CA GLN A 87 30.53 -11.37 -9.92
C GLN A 87 29.36 -12.14 -9.27
N ASP A 88 28.88 -11.65 -8.12
CA ASP A 88 27.82 -12.28 -7.32
C ASP A 88 26.41 -11.81 -7.72
N PHE A 89 26.28 -11.06 -8.82
CA PHE A 89 25.00 -10.56 -9.30
C PHE A 89 24.02 -11.69 -9.64
N MET A 90 24.53 -12.88 -9.99
CA MET A 90 23.71 -14.07 -10.21
C MET A 90 23.00 -14.53 -8.92
N LEU A 91 23.68 -14.45 -7.76
CA LEU A 91 23.09 -14.79 -6.46
C LEU A 91 21.96 -13.81 -6.09
N LEU A 92 22.17 -12.51 -6.35
CA LEU A 92 21.15 -11.48 -6.16
C LEU A 92 19.93 -11.73 -7.07
N SER A 93 20.17 -12.10 -8.32
CA SER A 93 19.10 -12.41 -9.29
C SER A 93 18.25 -13.60 -8.83
N TRP A 94 18.88 -14.69 -8.38
CA TRP A 94 18.17 -15.84 -7.82
C TRP A 94 17.35 -15.48 -6.58
N LEU A 95 17.90 -14.65 -5.68
CA LEU A 95 17.16 -14.16 -4.52
C LEU A 95 15.90 -13.38 -4.93
N LEU A 96 16.01 -12.47 -5.90
CA LEU A 96 14.87 -11.70 -6.41
C LEU A 96 13.83 -12.60 -7.08
N ILE A 97 14.26 -13.63 -7.81
CA ILE A 97 13.37 -14.62 -8.41
C ILE A 97 12.59 -15.38 -7.32
N VAL A 98 13.27 -15.86 -6.27
CA VAL A 98 12.61 -16.54 -5.14
C VAL A 98 11.60 -15.61 -4.45
N CYS A 99 11.96 -14.35 -4.22
CA CYS A 99 11.03 -13.36 -3.67
C CYS A 99 9.81 -13.14 -4.56
N ALA A 100 10.00 -13.05 -5.89
CA ALA A 100 8.90 -12.88 -6.85
C ALA A 100 7.97 -14.10 -6.83
N PHE A 101 8.51 -15.32 -6.89
CA PHE A 101 7.73 -16.55 -6.78
C PHE A 101 7.00 -16.65 -5.44
N GLY A 102 7.64 -16.28 -4.34
CA GLY A 102 7.00 -16.24 -3.02
C GLY A 102 5.81 -15.29 -2.98
N LEU A 103 5.95 -14.10 -3.58
CA LEU A 103 4.85 -13.13 -3.70
C LEU A 103 3.70 -13.70 -4.54
N PHE A 104 3.99 -14.30 -5.70
CA PHE A 104 2.95 -14.95 -6.52
C PHE A 104 2.27 -16.11 -5.79
N PHE A 105 3.04 -16.93 -5.09
CA PHE A 105 2.51 -18.05 -4.30
C PHE A 105 1.51 -17.58 -3.24
N ILE A 106 1.86 -16.52 -2.49
CA ILE A 106 0.95 -15.92 -1.50
C ILE A 106 -0.31 -15.37 -2.18
N THR A 107 -0.19 -14.76 -3.37
CA THR A 107 -1.36 -14.24 -4.09
C THR A 107 -2.28 -15.33 -4.62
N VAL A 108 -1.76 -16.50 -5.01
CA VAL A 108 -2.59 -17.63 -5.43
C VAL A 108 -3.27 -18.28 -4.22
N PHE A 109 -2.56 -18.42 -3.10
CA PHE A 109 -3.07 -19.07 -1.90
C PHE A 109 -4.09 -18.22 -1.13
N ALA A 110 -3.76 -16.94 -0.88
CA ALA A 110 -4.57 -16.03 -0.06
C ALA A 110 -5.33 -14.97 -0.89
N GLY A 111 -5.23 -15.01 -2.22
CA GLY A 111 -5.88 -14.05 -3.10
C GLY A 111 -5.26 -12.64 -3.03
N ARG A 112 -6.10 -11.60 -3.04
CA ARG A 112 -5.68 -10.18 -3.02
C ARG A 112 -5.20 -9.68 -1.65
N VAL A 113 -4.78 -10.56 -0.74
CA VAL A 113 -4.31 -10.13 0.58
C VAL A 113 -3.09 -9.22 0.46
N TRP A 114 -2.11 -9.57 -0.38
CA TRP A 114 -0.93 -8.73 -0.59
C TRP A 114 -1.29 -7.38 -1.25
N CYS A 115 -1.83 -7.43 -2.47
CA CYS A 115 -2.14 -6.21 -3.22
C CYS A 115 -3.22 -5.35 -2.55
N GLY A 116 -4.11 -5.96 -1.78
CA GLY A 116 -5.21 -5.28 -1.09
C GLY A 116 -4.83 -4.69 0.26
N TYR A 117 -3.89 -5.29 1.02
CA TYR A 117 -3.61 -4.89 2.40
C TYR A 117 -2.18 -4.39 2.65
N THR A 118 -1.19 -4.87 1.90
CA THR A 118 0.23 -4.58 2.14
C THR A 118 0.92 -3.88 0.98
N CYS A 119 0.24 -3.64 -0.14
CA CYS A 119 0.80 -2.88 -1.26
C CYS A 119 1.28 -1.49 -0.79
N PRO A 120 2.55 -1.11 -1.01
CA PRO A 120 3.11 0.13 -0.47
C PRO A 120 2.37 1.37 -0.99
N GLN A 121 1.99 1.38 -2.27
CA GLN A 121 1.18 2.46 -2.86
C GLN A 121 -0.13 2.65 -2.10
N SER A 122 -0.84 1.55 -1.83
CA SER A 122 -2.09 1.61 -1.08
C SER A 122 -1.86 2.12 0.33
N VAL A 123 -0.90 1.54 1.05
CA VAL A 123 -0.58 1.90 2.45
C VAL A 123 -0.32 3.41 2.59
N TRP A 124 0.44 4.02 1.68
CA TRP A 124 0.67 5.47 1.67
C TRP A 124 -0.61 6.29 1.44
N THR A 125 -1.43 5.90 0.46
CA THR A 125 -2.72 6.59 0.21
C THR A 125 -3.63 6.51 1.43
N TRP A 126 -3.66 5.38 2.13
CA TRP A 126 -4.45 5.24 3.36
C TRP A 126 -3.95 6.12 4.49
N ILE A 127 -2.63 6.26 4.65
CA ILE A 127 -2.07 7.19 5.63
C ILE A 127 -2.41 8.62 5.26
N TYR A 128 -2.31 8.99 3.99
CA TYR A 128 -2.69 10.32 3.53
C TYR A 128 -4.15 10.63 3.87
N MET A 129 -5.07 9.72 3.55
CA MET A 129 -6.49 9.87 3.89
C MET A 129 -6.75 9.88 5.40
N TRP A 130 -5.95 9.13 6.18
CA TRP A 130 -6.02 9.17 7.63
C TRP A 130 -5.53 10.52 8.17
N CYS A 131 -4.42 11.05 7.66
CA CYS A 131 -3.93 12.38 7.98
C CYS A 131 -4.97 13.45 7.63
N GLU A 132 -5.55 13.41 6.42
CA GLU A 132 -6.63 14.33 6.03
C GLU A 132 -7.80 14.26 7.00
N LYS A 133 -8.22 13.06 7.40
CA LYS A 133 -9.30 12.90 8.40
C LYS A 133 -8.92 13.46 9.78
N VAL A 134 -7.66 13.33 10.19
CA VAL A 134 -7.18 13.89 11.47
C VAL A 134 -7.10 15.42 11.42
N THR A 135 -6.69 15.99 10.30
CA THR A 135 -6.53 17.45 10.15
C THR A 135 -7.82 18.18 9.80
N GLU A 136 -8.67 17.62 8.94
CA GLU A 136 -9.93 18.22 8.49
C GLU A 136 -11.15 17.77 9.34
N GLY A 137 -11.00 16.73 10.15
CA GLY A 137 -12.09 16.15 10.96
C GLY A 137 -13.00 15.20 10.17
N ASP A 138 -13.93 14.54 10.87
CA ASP A 138 -14.95 13.70 10.21
C ASP A 138 -15.94 14.62 9.50
N ARG A 139 -16.00 14.53 8.16
CA ARG A 139 -16.89 15.36 7.35
C ARG A 139 -18.28 14.75 7.25
N ASN A 140 -18.88 14.43 8.40
CA ASN A 140 -20.26 13.99 8.57
C ASN A 140 -20.93 14.72 9.74
#